data_AF-A0A7C2KFC9-F1
#
_entry.id   AF-A0A7C2KFC9-F1
#
_cell.length_a   1.000
_cell.length_b   1.000
_cell.length_c   1.000
_cell.angle_alpha   90.00
_cell.angle_beta   90.00
_cell.angle_gamma   90.00
#
_symmetry.space_group_name_H-M   'P 1'
#
loop_
_entity.id
_entity.type
_entity.pdbx_description
1 polymer ?
#
loop_
_entity_poly.entity_id
_entity_poly.type
_entity_poly.pdbx_seq_one_letter_code
_entity_poly.pdbx_strand_id
1 'polypeptide(L)' 'MAKTIKEINEKIKKGKAVVVTAAEIMDLVENDGIKKTAARVDVVTTGTFGPMCSSGIYFNIG' A
#
# COMPACT_ATOMS: atom_id res chain seq x y z
N MET A 1 -13.12 -5.71 10.78
CA MET A 1 -12.18 -6.78 10.39
C MET A 1 -11.16 -6.21 9.44
N ALA A 2 -9.90 -6.59 9.58
CA ALA A 2 -8.87 -6.26 8.58
C ALA A 2 -9.04 -7.17 7.36
N LYS A 3 -8.82 -6.61 6.16
CA LYS A 3 -8.82 -7.37 4.90
C LYS A 3 -7.65 -8.35 4.92
N THR A 4 -7.85 -9.55 4.39
CA THR A 4 -6.78 -10.53 4.25
C THR A 4 -5.98 -10.27 2.97
N ILE A 5 -4.70 -10.66 2.98
CA ILE A 5 -3.84 -10.56 1.79
C ILE A 5 -4.41 -11.39 0.62
N LYS A 6 -5.06 -12.53 0.91
CA LYS A 6 -5.70 -13.36 -0.12
C LYS A 6 -6.80 -12.59 -0.85
N GLU A 7 -7.68 -11.91 -0.12
CA GLU A 7 -8.75 -11.09 -0.69
C GLU A 7 -8.20 -9.92 -1.50
N ILE A 8 -7.17 -9.23 -0.99
CA ILE A 8 -6.51 -8.12 -1.70
C ILE A 8 -5.90 -8.62 -3.01
N ASN A 9 -5.20 -9.75 -3.01
CA ASN A 9 -4.60 -10.34 -4.21
C ASN A 9 -5.65 -10.74 -5.26
N GLU A 10 -6.81 -11.25 -4.84
CA GLU A 10 -7.91 -11.51 -5.77
C GLU A 10 -8.45 -10.23 -6.40
N LYS A 11 -8.59 -9.15 -5.63
CA LYS A 11 -9.01 -7.84 -6.17
C LYS A 11 -8.00 -7.28 -7.17
N ILE A 12 -6.70 -7.41 -6.89
CA ILE A 12 -5.62 -6.98 -7.79
C ILE A 12 -5.72 -7.76 -9.10
N LYS A 13 -5.81 -9.09 -9.06
CA LYS A 13 -5.97 -9.95 -10.26
C LYS A 13 -7.22 -9.60 -11.08
N LYS A 14 -8.29 -9.19 -10.41
CA LYS A 14 -9.56 -8.78 -11.05
C LYS A 14 -9.55 -7.33 -11.53
N GLY A 15 -8.49 -6.56 -11.29
CA GLY A 15 -8.43 -5.12 -11.61
C GLY A 15 -9.40 -4.25 -10.78
N LYS A 16 -9.81 -4.73 -9.60
CA LYS A 16 -10.80 -4.08 -8.72
C LYS A 16 -10.21 -3.54 -7.42
N ALA A 17 -8.90 -3.65 -7.22
CA ALA A 17 -8.25 -3.15 -6.03
C ALA A 17 -8.21 -1.61 -6.04
N VAL A 18 -8.59 -1.00 -4.92
CA VAL A 18 -8.42 0.44 -4.72
C VAL A 18 -6.99 0.68 -4.23
N VAL A 19 -6.16 1.22 -5.12
CA VAL A 19 -4.74 1.53 -4.86
C VAL A 19 -4.59 3.03 -4.78
N VAL A 20 -3.92 3.52 -3.75
CA VAL A 20 -3.62 4.94 -3.56
C VAL A 20 -2.14 5.13 -3.19
N THR A 21 -1.65 6.35 -3.29
CA THR A 21 -0.31 6.73 -2.84
C THR A 21 -0.31 7.17 -1.38
N ALA A 22 0.89 7.23 -0.78
CA ALA A 22 1.09 7.77 0.56
C ALA A 22 0.72 9.26 0.69
N ALA A 23 0.69 10.03 -0.41
CA ALA A 23 0.20 11.40 -0.40
C ALA A 23 -1.34 11.43 -0.38
N GLU A 24 -1.99 10.69 -1.28
CA GLU A 24 -3.45 10.67 -1.43
C GLU A 24 -4.17 10.09 -0.20
N ILE A 25 -3.56 9.14 0.51
CA ILE A 25 -4.18 8.54 1.70
C ILE A 25 -4.40 9.58 2.82
N MET A 26 -3.56 10.61 2.92
CA MET A 26 -3.66 11.65 3.94
C MET A 26 -4.95 12.46 3.73
N ASP A 27 -5.18 12.93 2.51
CA ASP A 27 -6.38 13.68 2.14
C ASP A 27 -7.65 12.85 2.34
N LEU A 28 -7.61 11.55 2.01
CA LEU A 28 -8.74 10.66 2.22
C LEU A 28 -9.06 10.45 3.70
N VAL A 29 -8.03 10.38 4.56
CA VAL A 29 -8.24 10.25 6.02
C VAL A 29 -8.80 11.54 6.61
N GLU A 30 -8.36 12.70 6.14
CA GLU A 30 -8.88 14.00 6.58
C GLU A 30 -10.36 14.18 6.22
N ASN A 31 -10.74 13.80 5.00
CA ASN A 31 -12.12 13.95 4.53
C ASN A 31 -13.08 12.88 5.05
N ASP A 32 -12.70 11.60 4.98
CA ASP A 32 -13.61 10.47 5.25
C ASP A 32 -13.41 9.86 6.65
N GLY A 33 -12.30 10.15 7.31
CA GLY A 33 -11.89 9.56 8.58
C GLY A 33 -11.31 8.15 8.44
N ILE A 34 -10.38 7.79 9.34
CA ILE A 34 -9.56 6.57 9.31
C ILE A 34 -10.38 5.29 9.02
N LYS A 35 -11.52 5.10 9.71
CA LYS A 35 -12.31 3.86 9.59
C LYS A 35 -12.92 3.69 8.20
N LYS A 36 -13.45 4.77 7.60
CA LYS A 36 -14.05 4.70 6.25
C LYS A 36 -12.97 4.53 5.20
N THR A 37 -11.87 5.26 5.33
CA THR A 37 -10.73 5.18 4.41
C THR A 37 -10.13 3.77 4.41
N ALA A 38 -9.91 3.17 5.58
CA ALA A 38 -9.41 1.80 5.70
C ALA A 38 -10.38 0.73 5.12
N ALA A 39 -11.70 0.96 5.20
CA ALA A 39 -12.68 0.07 4.59
C ALA A 39 -12.63 0.15 3.06
N ARG A 40 -12.38 1.33 2.49
CA ARG A 40 -12.37 1.58 1.05
C ARG A 40 -11.04 1.23 0.36
N VAL A 41 -9.91 1.60 0.95
CA VAL A 41 -8.57 1.43 0.36
C VAL A 41 -8.04 0.02 0.56
N ASP A 42 -7.53 -0.60 -0.50
CA ASP A 42 -6.97 -1.96 -0.46
C ASP A 42 -5.44 -1.97 -0.37
N VAL A 43 -4.76 -1.05 -1.06
CA VAL A 43 -3.29 -0.94 -1.07
C VAL A 43 -2.87 0.52 -1.00
N VAL A 44 -1.90 0.83 -0.15
CA VAL A 44 -1.19 2.11 -0.16
C VAL A 44 0.21 1.89 -0.72
N THR A 45 0.55 2.61 -1.76
CA THR A 45 1.86 2.58 -2.40
C THR A 45 2.67 3.77 -1.92
N THR A 46 3.93 3.53 -1.56
CA THR A 46 4.87 4.59 -1.22
C THR A 46 6.04 4.52 -2.18
N GLY A 47 6.44 5.67 -2.70
CA GLY A 47 7.71 5.79 -3.41
C GLY A 47 8.81 5.93 -2.38
N THR A 48 9.51 4.84 -2.07
CA THR A 48 10.72 4.91 -1.25
C THR A 48 11.93 4.84 -2.18
N PHE A 49 12.65 5.94 -2.35
CA PHE A 49 14.04 5.89 -2.83
C PHE A 49 14.96 5.91 -1.60
N GLY A 50 15.28 4.72 -1.11
CA GLY A 50 16.19 4.49 0.00
C GLY A 50 16.31 2.97 0.16
N PRO A 51 17.52 2.43 0.36
CA PRO A 51 17.68 0.99 0.56
C PRO A 51 16.78 0.61 1.73
N MET A 52 15.82 -0.28 1.49
CA MET A 52 14.91 -0.71 2.55
C MET A 52 15.76 -1.16 3.73
N CYS A 53 15.41 -0.73 4.95
CA CYS A 53 16.17 -1.00 6.19
C CYS A 53 16.34 -2.50 6.52
N SER A 54 15.90 -3.39 5.64
CA SER A 54 15.99 -4.86 5.70
C SER A 54 16.44 -5.52 4.40
N SER A 55 16.60 -4.79 3.29
CA SER A 55 17.19 -5.31 2.06
C SER A 55 18.69 -5.02 2.10
N GLY A 56 19.46 -5.97 2.64
CA GLY A 56 20.91 -5.89 2.58
C GLY A 56 21.37 -5.54 1.17
N ILE A 57 22.18 -4.49 1.05
CA ILE A 57 22.87 -4.18 -0.19
C ILE A 57 23.93 -5.27 -0.40
N TYR A 58 23.83 -6.02 -1.48
CA TYR A 58 24.86 -6.94 -1.93
C TYR A 58 25.63 -6.27 -3.07
N PHE A 59 26.82 -5.72 -2.78
CA PHE A 59 27.77 -5.32 -3.81
C PHE A 59 28.58 -6.55 -4.21
N ASN A 60 28.33 -7.07 -5.42
CA ASN A 60 29.28 -7.95 -6.08
C ASN A 60 30.30 -7.08 -6.82
N ILE A 61 31.55 -7.09 -6.34
CA ILE A 61 32.69 -6.36 -6.93
C ILE A 61 33.64 -7.29 -7.71
N GLY A 62 33.19 -8.50 -8.04
CA GLY A 62 33.98 -9.56 -8.69
C GLY A 62 33.91 -10.86 -7.93
#